data_AF-A0A2D4G3W8-F1
#
_entry.id   AF-A0A2D4G3W8-F1
#
_cell.length_a   1.000
_cell.length_b   1.000
_cell.length_c   1.000
_cell.angle_alpha   90.00
_cell.angle_beta   90.00
_cell.angle_gamma   90.00
#
_symmetry.space_group_name_H-M   'P 1'
#
loop_
_entity.id
_entity.type
_entity.pdbx_description
1 polymer ?
#
loop_
_entity_poly.entity_id
_entity_poly.type
_entity_poly.pdbx_seq_one_letter_code
_entity_poly.pdbx_strand_id
1 'polypeptide(L)'
;LHIALAGRNLYIRFQSKTGDAMGMNMISKGTEKALTRLQEEFPDLHIVAISGNYCTDKKPAAINWIEGRGKSVVCEAIIPQNVVKEVLKSTTEAMIEVNVNKNLIGSAMAGSIGGYNAHAANIVTAMYIACGQDAAQNITSSNCITLMEFTGPTKEDLYISCTMPSIEIGTVGGGTNLLPQQACLQMLGVQGASADNPGENARQLAKIVCATVMAGELSLMAALAEGHLVKSHMIHNRSKINLQDLQGTGTKKAV
;
A
#
# COMPACT_ATOMS: atom_id res chain seq x y z
N LEU A 1 -1.75 17.98 15.51
CA LEU A 1 -0.38 18.55 15.53
C LEU A 1 0.43 17.69 16.46
N HIS A 2 1.50 17.06 15.96
CA HIS A 2 2.36 16.19 16.78
C HIS A 2 3.76 16.79 16.85
N ILE A 3 4.35 16.82 18.04
CA ILE A 3 5.60 17.55 18.30
C ILE A 3 6.57 16.62 19.04
N ALA A 4 7.84 16.65 18.64
CA ALA A 4 8.92 16.01 19.37
C ALA A 4 10.10 16.95 19.59
N LEU A 5 10.79 16.78 20.70
CA LEU A 5 12.01 17.52 21.06
C LEU A 5 13.22 16.59 21.03
N ALA A 6 14.36 17.10 20.57
CA ALA A 6 15.66 16.44 20.71
C ALA A 6 16.69 17.49 21.15
N GLY A 7 16.87 17.63 22.46
CA GLY A 7 17.61 18.75 23.03
C GLY A 7 16.94 20.08 22.64
N ARG A 8 17.69 20.97 21.98
CA ARG A 8 17.17 22.25 21.48
C ARG A 8 16.38 22.16 20.17
N ASN A 9 16.36 21.00 19.51
CA ASN A 9 15.66 20.83 18.24
C ASN A 9 14.18 20.56 18.49
N LEU A 10 13.33 21.21 17.69
CA LEU A 10 11.87 21.05 17.70
C LEU A 10 11.42 20.49 16.35
N TYR A 11 10.79 19.32 16.36
CA TYR A 11 10.19 18.69 15.19
C TYR A 11 8.67 18.83 15.26
N ILE A 12 8.08 19.51 14.27
CA ILE A 12 6.65 19.78 14.23
C ILE A 12 6.04 19.04 13.05
N ARG A 13 5.12 18.12 13.33
CA ARG A 13 4.36 17.37 12.32
C ARG A 13 3.01 18.03 12.08
N PHE A 14 2.96 18.86 11.04
CA PHE A 14 1.72 19.46 10.55
C PHE A 14 0.89 18.41 9.79
N GLN A 15 -0.42 18.40 10.06
CA GLN A 15 -1.37 17.50 9.41
C GLN A 15 -2.61 18.31 9.03
N SER A 16 -3.07 18.18 7.80
CA SER A 16 -4.27 18.85 7.30
C SER A 16 -4.91 18.04 6.17
N LYS A 17 -6.19 18.31 5.92
CA LYS A 17 -6.89 17.84 4.72
C LYS A 17 -6.38 18.61 3.49
N THR A 18 -6.46 17.96 2.33
CA THR A 18 -5.89 18.46 1.06
C THR A 18 -6.88 18.34 -0.11
N GLY A 19 -8.16 18.15 0.20
CA GLY A 19 -9.19 17.81 -0.80
C GLY A 19 -8.81 16.53 -1.54
N ASP A 20 -8.98 16.55 -2.86
CA ASP A 20 -8.68 15.43 -3.75
C ASP A 20 -7.21 15.37 -4.20
N ALA A 21 -6.40 16.35 -3.83
CA ALA A 21 -4.96 16.28 -4.06
C ALA A 21 -4.30 15.37 -3.01
N MET A 22 -3.21 14.71 -3.40
CA MET A 22 -2.33 14.04 -2.43
C MET A 22 -1.75 15.06 -1.44
N GLY A 23 -1.41 16.26 -1.93
CA GLY A 23 -1.33 17.47 -1.13
C GLY A 23 0.04 17.87 -0.58
N MET A 24 1.14 17.20 -0.95
CA MET A 24 2.49 17.57 -0.50
C MET A 24 2.85 19.04 -0.70
N ASN A 25 2.59 19.61 -1.89
CA ASN A 25 2.87 21.02 -2.16
C ASN A 25 1.97 21.96 -1.34
N MET A 26 0.70 21.60 -1.18
CA MET A 26 -0.28 22.39 -0.41
C MET A 26 0.11 22.46 1.07
N ILE A 27 0.48 21.32 1.66
CA ILE A 27 0.89 21.22 3.06
C ILE A 27 2.22 21.94 3.29
N SER A 28 3.17 21.82 2.35
CA SER A 28 4.46 22.51 2.46
C SER A 28 4.29 24.03 2.47
N LYS A 29 3.43 24.58 1.59
CA LYS A 29 3.11 26.00 1.56
C LYS A 29 2.44 26.49 2.86
N GLY A 30 1.48 25.71 3.38
CA GLY A 30 0.86 26.02 4.67
C GLY A 30 1.85 25.98 5.83
N THR A 31 2.76 25.01 5.81
CA THR A 31 3.82 24.83 6.82
C THR A 31 4.79 26.01 6.80
N GLU A 32 5.26 26.43 5.61
CA GLU A 32 6.14 27.59 5.47
C GLU A 32 5.53 28.84 6.10
N LYS A 33 4.27 29.14 5.78
CA LYS A 33 3.58 30.31 6.37
C LYS A 33 3.38 30.18 7.87
N ALA A 34 3.05 28.99 8.37
CA ALA A 34 2.91 28.73 9.80
C ALA A 34 4.24 28.91 10.55
N LEU A 35 5.35 28.44 9.97
CA LEU A 35 6.68 28.61 10.55
C LEU A 35 7.13 30.07 10.53
N THR A 36 6.83 30.83 9.46
CA THR A 36 7.07 32.29 9.45
C THR A 36 6.32 32.98 10.59
N ARG A 37 5.03 32.65 10.79
CA ARG A 37 4.25 33.20 11.90
C ARG A 37 4.83 32.81 13.25
N LEU A 38 5.35 31.59 13.39
CA LEU A 38 5.99 31.14 14.62
C LEU A 38 7.31 31.89 14.90
N GLN A 39 8.08 32.23 13.87
CA GLN A 39 9.28 33.07 14.01
C GLN A 39 8.98 34.51 14.45
N GLU A 40 7.83 35.07 14.07
CA GLU A 40 7.39 36.39 14.56
C GLU A 40 7.13 36.37 16.08
N GLU A 41 6.57 35.27 16.59
CA GLU A 41 6.29 35.09 18.03
C GLU A 41 7.53 34.67 18.82
N PHE A 42 8.43 33.92 18.20
CA PHE A 42 9.69 33.46 18.79
C PHE A 42 10.86 33.89 17.89
N PRO A 43 11.35 35.14 18.02
CA PRO A 43 12.39 35.68 17.13
C PRO A 43 13.70 34.88 17.12
N ASP A 44 14.00 34.18 18.21
CA ASP A 44 15.18 33.32 18.33
C ASP A 44 15.00 31.94 17.65
N LEU A 45 13.80 31.63 17.15
CA LEU A 45 13.53 30.39 16.44
C LEU A 45 14.20 30.38 15.06
N HIS A 46 15.09 29.42 14.87
CA HIS A 46 15.77 29.19 13.60
C HIS A 46 15.17 27.99 12.85
N ILE A 47 14.55 28.24 11.69
CA ILE A 47 14.05 27.19 10.81
C ILE A 47 15.24 26.56 10.07
N VAL A 48 15.62 25.34 10.46
CA VAL A 48 16.69 24.59 9.79
C VAL A 48 16.25 24.04 8.44
N ALA A 49 15.05 23.45 8.39
CA ALA A 49 14.47 22.89 7.17
C ALA A 49 12.95 22.78 7.30
N ILE A 50 12.21 22.95 6.20
CA ILE A 50 10.76 22.70 6.15
C ILE A 50 10.45 21.20 6.34
N SER A 51 11.33 20.32 5.86
CA SER A 51 11.22 18.87 6.02
C SER A 51 12.39 18.32 6.84
N GLY A 52 12.16 18.14 8.14
CA GLY A 52 13.12 17.50 9.06
C GLY A 52 13.01 15.98 9.13
N ASN A 53 12.51 15.33 8.08
CA ASN A 53 12.19 13.89 8.05
C ASN A 53 11.17 13.40 9.09
N TYR A 54 10.43 14.29 9.74
CA TYR A 54 9.37 13.94 10.71
C TYR A 54 7.98 13.84 10.07
N CYS A 55 7.91 13.92 8.73
CA CYS A 55 6.67 13.79 7.96
C CYS A 55 6.06 12.37 8.00
N THR A 56 6.71 11.26 7.61
CA THR A 56 7.99 11.06 6.90
C THR A 56 7.71 10.73 5.43
N ASP A 57 8.30 11.44 4.47
CA ASP A 57 8.01 11.25 3.03
C ASP A 57 8.97 10.29 2.35
N LYS A 58 8.46 9.22 1.71
CA LYS A 58 9.25 8.28 0.89
C LYS A 58 10.41 7.59 1.63
N LYS A 59 10.30 7.45 2.96
CA LYS A 59 11.21 6.66 3.79
C LYS A 59 10.38 5.82 4.77
N PRO A 60 10.83 4.59 5.12
CA PRO A 60 10.18 3.80 6.15
C PRO A 60 10.29 4.53 7.50
N ALA A 61 9.16 4.69 8.20
CA ALA A 61 9.13 5.33 9.50
C ALA A 61 7.94 4.86 10.34
N ALA A 62 8.22 4.46 11.58
CA ALA A 62 7.19 4.00 12.53
C ALA A 62 6.09 5.05 12.77
N ILE A 63 6.43 6.34 12.71
CA ILE A 63 5.44 7.41 12.89
C ILE A 63 4.32 7.37 11.83
N ASN A 64 4.62 6.98 10.58
CA ASN A 64 3.57 6.85 9.55
C ASN A 64 2.69 5.62 9.80
N TRP A 65 3.26 4.56 10.39
CA TRP A 65 2.53 3.35 10.77
C TRP A 65 1.58 3.62 11.95
N ILE A 66 2.09 4.28 13.00
CA ILE A 66 1.38 4.49 14.26
C ILE A 66 0.36 5.63 14.16
N GLU A 67 0.79 6.78 13.64
CA GLU A 67 -0.02 8.01 13.61
C GLU A 67 -0.73 8.23 12.26
N GLY A 68 -0.49 7.34 11.30
CA GLY A 68 -1.01 7.45 9.93
C GLY A 68 -0.34 8.56 9.10
N ARG A 69 -0.61 8.54 7.78
CA ARG A 69 -0.24 9.61 6.84
C ARG A 69 -1.09 9.52 5.56
N GLY A 70 -1.66 10.63 5.09
CA GLY A 70 -2.59 10.56 3.96
C GLY A 70 -3.93 9.97 4.40
N LYS A 71 -4.31 8.80 3.89
CA LYS A 71 -5.56 8.12 4.22
C LYS A 71 -5.28 6.81 4.95
N SER A 72 -5.88 6.66 6.13
CA SER A 72 -5.91 5.39 6.87
C SER A 72 -7.17 4.63 6.49
N VAL A 73 -7.04 3.40 6.00
CA VAL A 73 -8.14 2.62 5.42
C VAL A 73 -8.11 1.21 5.97
N VAL A 74 -9.29 0.67 6.27
CA VAL A 74 -9.50 -0.76 6.54
C VAL A 74 -10.47 -1.33 5.50
N CYS A 75 -10.21 -2.55 5.06
CA CYS A 75 -11.10 -3.33 4.22
C CYS A 75 -11.23 -4.73 4.82
N GLU A 76 -12.43 -5.30 4.79
CA GLU A 76 -12.70 -6.64 5.31
C GLU A 76 -13.68 -7.39 4.41
N ALA A 77 -13.61 -8.72 4.46
CA ALA A 77 -14.52 -9.61 3.77
C ALA A 77 -14.66 -10.95 4.51
N ILE A 78 -15.78 -11.62 4.26
CA ILE A 78 -15.99 -13.03 4.63
C ILE A 78 -16.02 -13.83 3.34
N ILE A 79 -15.13 -14.81 3.23
CA ILE A 79 -15.03 -15.71 2.08
C ILE A 79 -15.62 -17.06 2.49
N PRO A 80 -16.76 -17.48 1.89
CA PRO A 80 -17.37 -18.77 2.19
C PRO A 80 -16.41 -19.94 1.96
N GLN A 81 -16.49 -20.98 2.79
CA GLN A 81 -15.62 -22.16 2.71
C GLN A 81 -15.58 -22.77 1.30
N ASN A 82 -16.73 -22.87 0.62
CA ASN A 82 -16.80 -23.40 -0.74
C ASN A 82 -16.00 -22.54 -1.75
N VAL A 83 -15.99 -21.21 -1.58
CA VAL A 83 -15.19 -20.30 -2.42
C VAL A 83 -13.70 -20.45 -2.11
N VAL A 84 -13.31 -20.63 -0.85
CA VAL A 84 -11.90 -20.92 -0.48
C VAL A 84 -11.44 -22.21 -1.17
N LYS A 85 -12.27 -23.25 -1.15
CA LYS A 85 -11.94 -24.54 -1.77
C LYS A 85 -11.96 -24.52 -3.29
N GLU A 86 -12.99 -23.93 -3.89
CA GLU A 86 -13.22 -23.99 -5.33
C GLU A 86 -12.47 -22.93 -6.11
N VAL A 87 -12.24 -21.74 -5.54
CA VAL A 87 -11.57 -20.63 -6.24
C VAL A 87 -10.13 -20.50 -5.78
N LEU A 88 -9.90 -20.39 -4.46
CA LEU A 88 -8.56 -20.24 -3.91
C LEU A 88 -7.78 -21.56 -3.90
N LYS A 89 -8.47 -22.69 -4.09
CA LYS A 89 -7.89 -24.04 -4.14
C LYS A 89 -7.18 -24.44 -2.84
N SER A 90 -7.61 -23.88 -1.71
CA SER A 90 -7.01 -24.12 -0.39
C SER A 90 -8.06 -24.40 0.68
N THR A 91 -7.68 -24.40 1.96
CA THR A 91 -8.57 -24.48 3.12
C THR A 91 -8.43 -23.24 3.99
N THR A 92 -9.49 -22.88 4.72
CA THR A 92 -9.47 -21.75 5.67
C THR A 92 -8.39 -21.92 6.74
N GLU A 93 -8.21 -23.14 7.23
CA GLU A 93 -7.17 -23.48 8.20
C GLU A 93 -5.77 -23.18 7.67
N ALA A 94 -5.43 -23.69 6.49
CA ALA A 94 -4.11 -23.48 5.90
C ALA A 94 -3.85 -22.00 5.59
N MET A 95 -4.87 -21.26 5.13
CA MET A 95 -4.79 -19.82 4.91
C MET A 95 -4.43 -19.06 6.18
N ILE A 96 -5.12 -19.37 7.29
CA ILE A 96 -4.88 -18.74 8.60
C ILE A 96 -3.50 -19.11 9.13
N GLU A 97 -3.11 -20.39 9.05
CA GLU A 97 -1.81 -20.86 9.51
C GLU A 97 -0.66 -20.16 8.77
N VAL A 98 -0.75 -20.03 7.44
CA VAL A 98 0.25 -19.28 6.67
C VAL A 98 0.22 -17.80 7.07
N ASN A 99 -0.95 -17.19 7.24
CA ASN A 99 -1.02 -15.77 7.65
C ASN A 99 -0.34 -15.51 8.98
N VAL A 100 -0.63 -16.32 10.00
CA VAL A 100 -0.02 -16.17 11.33
C VAL A 100 1.49 -16.38 11.26
N ASN A 101 1.95 -17.47 10.64
CA ASN A 101 3.37 -17.80 10.64
C ASN A 101 4.21 -16.92 9.70
N LYS A 102 3.64 -16.44 8.58
CA LYS A 102 4.34 -15.58 7.61
C LYS A 102 4.17 -14.10 7.92
N ASN A 103 2.94 -13.60 7.85
CA ASN A 103 2.66 -12.16 7.85
C ASN A 103 2.78 -11.56 9.26
N LEU A 104 2.56 -12.35 10.31
CA LEU A 104 2.71 -11.90 11.69
C LEU A 104 4.07 -12.33 12.26
N ILE A 105 4.25 -13.62 12.55
CA ILE A 105 5.45 -14.13 13.22
C ILE A 105 6.68 -13.92 12.35
N GLY A 106 6.64 -14.29 11.07
CA GLY A 106 7.76 -14.10 10.14
C GLY A 106 8.19 -12.64 10.02
N SER A 107 7.23 -11.72 9.84
CA SER A 107 7.53 -10.27 9.81
C SER A 107 8.07 -9.74 11.13
N ALA A 108 7.57 -10.23 12.28
CA ALA A 108 8.11 -9.89 13.59
C ALA A 108 9.56 -10.35 13.75
N MET A 109 9.87 -11.59 13.35
CA MET A 109 11.25 -12.12 13.37
C MET A 109 12.19 -11.36 12.45
N ALA A 110 11.67 -10.76 11.37
CA ALA A 110 12.43 -9.92 10.45
C ALA A 110 12.62 -8.46 10.93
N GLY A 111 12.03 -8.06 12.08
CA GLY A 111 12.08 -6.68 12.58
C GLY A 111 11.30 -5.69 11.72
N SER A 112 10.24 -6.16 11.03
CA SER A 112 9.42 -5.34 10.14
C SER A 112 8.57 -4.33 10.91
N ILE A 113 8.48 -3.11 10.41
CA ILE A 113 7.55 -2.08 10.89
C ILE A 113 6.62 -1.71 9.73
N GLY A 114 5.33 -2.07 9.86
CA GLY A 114 4.29 -1.83 8.86
C GLY A 114 4.22 -2.84 7.71
N GLY A 115 5.17 -3.78 7.60
CA GLY A 115 5.17 -4.84 6.59
C GLY A 115 4.62 -6.18 7.11
N TYR A 116 3.39 -6.18 7.62
CA TYR A 116 2.71 -7.38 8.14
C TYR A 116 1.73 -7.96 7.12
N ASN A 117 2.20 -8.12 5.88
CA ASN A 117 1.41 -8.52 4.72
C ASN A 117 2.27 -9.36 3.75
N ALA A 118 1.64 -9.93 2.74
CA ALA A 118 2.31 -10.75 1.74
C ALA A 118 2.96 -9.92 0.64
N HIS A 119 2.20 -9.05 -0.03
CA HIS A 119 2.66 -8.27 -1.19
C HIS A 119 1.85 -6.99 -1.46
N ALA A 120 1.38 -6.29 -0.43
CA ALA A 120 0.62 -5.04 -0.60
C ALA A 120 1.33 -4.04 -1.55
N ALA A 121 2.67 -3.97 -1.47
CA ALA A 121 3.50 -3.13 -2.33
C ALA A 121 3.35 -3.41 -3.83
N ASN A 122 3.11 -4.67 -4.24
CA ASN A 122 2.90 -5.01 -5.65
C ASN A 122 1.64 -4.33 -6.18
N ILE A 123 0.53 -4.47 -5.44
CA ILE A 123 -0.77 -3.93 -5.83
C ILE A 123 -0.74 -2.40 -5.77
N VAL A 124 -0.21 -1.82 -4.70
CA VAL A 124 -0.05 -0.37 -4.55
C VAL A 124 0.76 0.19 -5.72
N THR A 125 1.91 -0.39 -6.05
CA THR A 125 2.75 0.08 -7.14
C THR A 125 2.04 0.02 -8.50
N ALA A 126 1.38 -1.11 -8.80
CA ALA A 126 0.64 -1.27 -10.06
C ALA A 126 -0.48 -0.22 -10.20
N MET A 127 -1.28 -0.05 -9.14
CA MET A 127 -2.33 0.98 -9.09
C MET A 127 -1.76 2.38 -9.22
N TYR A 128 -0.63 2.67 -8.55
CA TYR A 128 -0.03 4.00 -8.52
C TYR A 128 0.48 4.41 -9.90
N ILE A 129 1.15 3.51 -10.60
CA ILE A 129 1.66 3.76 -11.95
C ILE A 129 0.48 3.96 -12.93
N ALA A 130 -0.54 3.09 -12.87
CA ALA A 130 -1.69 3.18 -13.76
C ALA A 130 -2.51 4.48 -13.53
N CYS A 131 -2.69 4.88 -12.28
CA CYS A 131 -3.51 6.03 -11.91
C CYS A 131 -2.72 7.35 -11.75
N GLY A 132 -1.45 7.41 -12.17
CA GLY A 132 -0.66 8.66 -12.17
C GLY A 132 -0.28 9.19 -10.79
N GLN A 133 -0.14 8.29 -9.82
CA GLN A 133 0.31 8.60 -8.48
C GLN A 133 1.86 8.68 -8.42
N ASP A 134 2.39 9.16 -7.29
CA ASP A 134 3.84 9.14 -7.07
C ASP A 134 4.29 7.74 -6.59
N ALA A 135 4.81 6.94 -7.51
CA ALA A 135 5.20 5.56 -7.23
C ALA A 135 6.29 5.43 -6.15
N ALA A 136 7.08 6.47 -5.88
CA ALA A 136 8.07 6.43 -4.80
C ALA A 136 7.41 6.45 -3.41
N GLN A 137 6.16 6.92 -3.31
CA GLN A 137 5.37 6.85 -2.08
C GLN A 137 4.90 5.42 -1.76
N ASN A 138 5.13 4.44 -2.64
CA ASN A 138 4.92 3.03 -2.30
C ASN A 138 5.63 2.62 -1.01
N ILE A 139 6.79 3.22 -0.69
CA ILE A 139 7.55 2.96 0.55
C ILE A 139 6.67 3.12 1.81
N THR A 140 5.77 4.11 1.80
CA THR A 140 4.91 4.45 2.94
C THR A 140 3.47 3.98 2.72
N SER A 141 2.97 4.05 1.49
CA SER A 141 1.62 3.63 1.12
C SER A 141 1.40 2.12 1.15
N SER A 142 2.46 1.30 1.12
CA SER A 142 2.36 -0.17 1.21
C SER A 142 2.35 -0.72 2.62
N ASN A 143 2.44 0.15 3.64
CA ASN A 143 2.20 -0.25 5.03
C ASN A 143 0.83 -0.92 5.14
N CYS A 144 0.84 -2.19 5.55
CA CYS A 144 -0.36 -3.01 5.64
C CYS A 144 -0.17 -4.11 6.69
N ILE A 145 -1.22 -4.34 7.49
CA ILE A 145 -1.39 -5.56 8.28
C ILE A 145 -2.57 -6.36 7.71
N THR A 146 -2.31 -7.63 7.45
CA THR A 146 -3.30 -8.60 6.96
C THR A 146 -3.64 -9.59 8.07
N LEU A 147 -4.91 -9.67 8.44
CA LEU A 147 -5.41 -10.58 9.45
C LEU A 147 -6.39 -11.56 8.82
N MET A 148 -6.37 -12.80 9.30
CA MET A 148 -7.21 -13.88 8.83
C MET A 148 -7.68 -14.71 10.02
N GLU A 149 -8.96 -15.01 10.08
CA GLU A 149 -9.60 -15.72 11.19
C GLU A 149 -10.73 -16.63 10.71
N PHE A 150 -11.06 -17.65 11.49
CA PHE A 150 -12.26 -18.44 11.27
C PHE A 150 -13.50 -17.61 11.63
N THR A 151 -14.55 -17.71 10.82
CA THR A 151 -15.82 -17.06 11.08
C THR A 151 -17.01 -17.93 10.65
N GLY A 152 -18.22 -17.43 10.90
CA GLY A 152 -19.47 -18.10 10.60
C GLY A 152 -19.88 -19.16 11.63
N PRO A 153 -21.09 -19.73 11.50
CA PRO A 153 -21.66 -20.66 12.49
C PRO A 153 -20.85 -21.94 12.67
N THR A 154 -20.26 -22.46 11.59
CA THR A 154 -19.46 -23.70 11.61
C THR A 154 -17.97 -23.46 11.83
N LYS A 155 -17.52 -22.19 11.89
CA LYS A 155 -16.11 -21.79 11.92
C LYS A 155 -15.31 -22.34 10.74
N GLU A 156 -15.91 -22.32 9.55
CA GLU A 156 -15.27 -22.81 8.31
C GLU A 156 -15.03 -21.70 7.29
N ASP A 157 -15.74 -20.57 7.42
CA ASP A 157 -15.56 -19.43 6.54
C ASP A 157 -14.31 -18.65 6.94
N LEU A 158 -13.68 -18.01 5.95
CA LEU A 158 -12.49 -17.18 6.15
C LEU A 158 -12.89 -15.72 6.31
N TYR A 159 -12.71 -15.16 7.50
CA TYR A 159 -12.64 -13.71 7.66
C TYR A 159 -11.26 -13.23 7.24
N ILE A 160 -11.20 -12.16 6.47
CA ILE A 160 -9.95 -11.46 6.14
C ILE A 160 -10.14 -9.95 6.34
N SER A 161 -9.10 -9.29 6.83
CA SER A 161 -8.99 -7.83 6.78
C SER A 161 -7.60 -7.37 6.37
N CYS A 162 -7.55 -6.19 5.74
CA CYS A 162 -6.33 -5.45 5.45
C CYS A 162 -6.47 -4.03 6.01
N THR A 163 -5.51 -3.62 6.84
CA THR A 163 -5.46 -2.26 7.41
C THR A 163 -4.21 -1.54 6.92
N MET A 164 -4.41 -0.41 6.24
CA MET A 164 -3.38 0.39 5.61
C MET A 164 -3.43 1.83 6.16
N PRO A 165 -2.60 2.17 7.16
CA PRO A 165 -2.75 3.43 7.89
C PRO A 165 -2.18 4.64 7.15
N SER A 166 -1.40 4.44 6.08
CA SER A 166 -0.61 5.51 5.47
C SER A 166 -0.69 5.61 3.94
N ILE A 167 -1.87 5.44 3.33
CA ILE A 167 -2.05 5.55 1.88
C ILE A 167 -1.98 7.03 1.43
N GLU A 168 -0.92 7.38 0.71
CA GLU A 168 -0.71 8.70 0.13
C GLU A 168 -1.17 8.74 -1.32
N ILE A 169 -2.36 9.30 -1.55
CA ILE A 169 -3.01 9.23 -2.86
C ILE A 169 -3.82 10.48 -3.16
N GLY A 170 -4.00 10.78 -4.44
CA GLY A 170 -4.83 11.88 -4.92
C GLY A 170 -5.37 11.63 -6.32
N THR A 171 -6.41 12.36 -6.69
CA THR A 171 -7.04 12.30 -8.01
C THR A 171 -6.88 13.61 -8.78
N VAL A 172 -6.21 14.60 -8.18
CA VAL A 172 -5.84 15.89 -8.77
C VAL A 172 -4.36 16.19 -8.54
N GLY A 173 -3.69 16.68 -9.59
CA GLY A 173 -2.29 17.13 -9.54
C GLY A 173 -1.25 16.02 -9.81
N GLY A 174 -0.01 16.43 -10.07
CA GLY A 174 1.06 15.49 -10.41
C GLY A 174 0.77 14.73 -11.71
N GLY A 175 0.99 13.42 -11.70
CA GLY A 175 0.78 12.54 -12.86
C GLY A 175 -0.70 12.37 -13.24
N THR A 176 -1.65 12.70 -12.35
CA THR A 176 -3.10 12.60 -12.66
C THR A 176 -3.59 13.64 -13.66
N ASN A 177 -2.72 14.58 -14.07
CA ASN A 177 -3.01 15.52 -15.15
C ASN A 177 -2.78 14.92 -16.54
N LEU A 178 -2.09 13.77 -16.65
CA LEU A 178 -1.80 13.12 -17.92
C LEU A 178 -3.02 12.33 -18.39
N LEU A 179 -3.38 12.50 -19.67
CA LEU A 179 -4.60 11.89 -20.26
C LEU A 179 -4.69 10.35 -20.09
N PRO A 180 -3.60 9.57 -20.26
CA PRO A 180 -3.69 8.11 -20.07
C PRO A 180 -4.03 7.72 -18.62
N GLN A 181 -3.37 8.37 -17.65
CA GLN A 181 -3.62 8.13 -16.23
C GLN A 181 -5.02 8.59 -15.81
N GLN A 182 -5.55 9.65 -16.44
CA GLN A 182 -6.94 10.07 -16.25
C GLN A 182 -7.93 9.02 -16.73
N ALA A 183 -7.66 8.35 -17.86
CA ALA A 183 -8.52 7.26 -18.33
C ALA A 183 -8.61 6.11 -17.31
N CYS A 184 -7.49 5.74 -16.68
CA CYS A 184 -7.50 4.74 -15.60
C CYS A 184 -8.29 5.23 -14.37
N LEU A 185 -8.19 6.50 -13.99
CA LEU A 185 -9.00 7.08 -12.92
C LEU A 185 -10.50 7.16 -13.27
N GLN A 186 -10.84 7.39 -14.54
CA GLN A 186 -12.21 7.40 -15.05
C GLN A 186 -12.83 5.99 -15.03
N MET A 187 -12.06 4.96 -15.35
CA MET A 187 -12.50 3.56 -15.20
C MET A 187 -12.96 3.25 -13.77
N LEU A 188 -12.34 3.89 -12.78
CA LEU A 188 -12.66 3.75 -11.36
C LEU A 188 -13.70 4.77 -10.86
N GLY A 189 -14.17 5.67 -11.71
CA GLY A 189 -15.16 6.70 -11.36
C GLY A 189 -14.64 7.79 -10.40
N VAL A 190 -13.33 8.02 -10.34
CA VAL A 190 -12.70 8.91 -9.33
C VAL A 190 -11.79 9.97 -9.95
N GLN A 191 -11.88 10.23 -11.26
CA GLN A 191 -11.03 11.23 -11.89
C GLN A 191 -11.37 12.66 -11.44
N GLY A 192 -10.35 13.46 -11.15
CA GLY A 192 -10.50 14.88 -10.84
C GLY A 192 -10.98 15.15 -9.42
N ALA A 193 -11.34 16.42 -9.17
CA ALA A 193 -11.88 16.87 -7.90
C ALA A 193 -13.36 16.50 -7.78
N SER A 194 -13.78 16.08 -6.59
CA SER A 194 -15.20 15.96 -6.28
C SER A 194 -15.78 17.36 -6.05
N ALA A 195 -16.73 17.77 -6.89
CA ALA A 195 -17.34 19.09 -6.81
C ALA A 195 -18.21 19.26 -5.54
N ASP A 196 -19.01 18.23 -5.23
CA ASP A 196 -19.97 18.30 -4.13
C ASP A 196 -19.34 17.96 -2.77
N ASN A 197 -18.28 17.15 -2.75
CA ASN A 197 -17.65 16.70 -1.51
C ASN A 197 -16.12 16.59 -1.65
N PRO A 198 -15.38 17.72 -1.53
CA PRO A 198 -13.93 17.75 -1.70
C PRO A 198 -13.20 16.65 -0.92
N GLY A 199 -12.39 15.87 -1.65
CA GLY A 199 -11.65 14.73 -1.14
C GLY A 199 -12.37 13.39 -1.26
N GLU A 200 -13.62 13.33 -1.72
CA GLU A 200 -14.33 12.05 -1.87
C GLU A 200 -13.70 11.16 -2.94
N ASN A 201 -13.28 11.71 -4.07
CA ASN A 201 -12.64 10.92 -5.12
C ASN A 201 -11.33 10.31 -4.63
N ALA A 202 -10.50 11.08 -3.91
CA ALA A 202 -9.28 10.57 -3.31
C ALA A 202 -9.52 9.55 -2.19
N ARG A 203 -10.59 9.70 -1.38
CA ARG A 203 -11.01 8.69 -0.40
C ARG A 203 -11.49 7.41 -1.08
N GLN A 204 -12.25 7.54 -2.17
CA GLN A 204 -12.74 6.41 -2.95
C GLN A 204 -11.61 5.63 -3.61
N LEU A 205 -10.62 6.31 -4.18
CA LEU A 205 -9.44 5.66 -4.72
C LEU A 205 -8.65 4.92 -3.62
N ALA A 206 -8.51 5.50 -2.43
CA ALA A 206 -7.86 4.82 -1.30
C ALA A 206 -8.61 3.55 -0.85
N LYS A 207 -9.95 3.60 -0.81
CA LYS A 207 -10.81 2.42 -0.56
C LYS A 207 -10.57 1.32 -1.61
N ILE A 208 -10.54 1.68 -2.90
CA ILE A 208 -10.27 0.76 -4.01
C ILE A 208 -8.89 0.11 -3.89
N VAL A 209 -7.85 0.90 -3.58
CA VAL A 209 -6.49 0.38 -3.39
C VAL A 209 -6.46 -0.65 -2.26
N CYS A 210 -7.04 -0.35 -1.09
CA CYS A 210 -7.07 -1.28 0.04
C CYS A 210 -7.85 -2.57 -0.30
N ALA A 211 -8.98 -2.46 -0.98
CA ALA A 211 -9.76 -3.62 -1.43
C ALA A 211 -9.00 -4.48 -2.44
N THR A 212 -8.26 -3.86 -3.35
CA THR A 212 -7.46 -4.58 -4.36
C THR A 212 -6.23 -5.23 -3.71
N VAL A 213 -5.63 -4.58 -2.71
CA VAL A 213 -4.59 -5.19 -1.86
C VAL A 213 -5.14 -6.44 -1.19
N MET A 214 -6.31 -6.37 -0.55
CA MET A 214 -6.93 -7.53 0.10
C MET A 214 -7.21 -8.68 -0.89
N ALA A 215 -7.67 -8.38 -2.10
CA ALA A 215 -7.84 -9.39 -3.15
C ALA A 215 -6.51 -10.03 -3.56
N GLY A 216 -5.44 -9.23 -3.68
CA GLY A 216 -4.09 -9.72 -3.92
C GLY A 216 -3.58 -10.61 -2.78
N GLU A 217 -3.79 -10.21 -1.53
CA GLU A 217 -3.41 -10.97 -0.33
C GLU A 217 -4.10 -12.34 -0.31
N LEU A 218 -5.42 -12.39 -0.53
CA LEU A 218 -6.17 -13.66 -0.63
C LEU A 218 -5.54 -14.61 -1.65
N SER A 219 -5.27 -14.12 -2.87
CA SER A 219 -4.77 -14.96 -3.94
C SER A 219 -3.34 -15.47 -3.67
N LEU A 220 -2.44 -14.61 -3.21
CA LEU A 220 -1.05 -15.01 -2.96
C LEU A 220 -0.94 -15.93 -1.74
N MET A 221 -1.70 -15.65 -0.67
CA MET A 221 -1.68 -16.49 0.53
C MET A 221 -2.20 -17.90 0.23
N ALA A 222 -3.23 -18.02 -0.61
CA ALA A 222 -3.72 -19.33 -1.05
C ALA A 222 -2.69 -20.08 -1.90
N ALA A 223 -2.01 -19.38 -2.81
CA ALA A 223 -0.95 -19.99 -3.60
C ALA A 223 0.25 -20.45 -2.76
N LEU A 224 0.52 -19.79 -1.63
CA LEU A 224 1.56 -20.16 -0.68
C LEU A 224 1.16 -21.36 0.17
N ALA A 225 -0.08 -21.38 0.68
CA ALA A 225 -0.63 -22.49 1.46
C ALA A 225 -0.54 -23.84 0.73
N GLU A 226 -0.74 -23.84 -0.59
CA GLU A 226 -0.74 -25.06 -1.41
C GLU A 226 0.59 -25.32 -2.16
N GLY A 227 1.61 -24.48 -1.96
CA GLY A 227 2.89 -24.60 -2.69
C GLY A 227 2.77 -24.37 -4.20
N HIS A 228 1.75 -23.64 -4.64
CA HIS A 228 1.50 -23.32 -6.06
C HIS A 228 2.32 -22.14 -6.60
N LEU A 229 2.95 -21.34 -5.74
CA LEU A 229 3.65 -20.12 -6.15
C LEU A 229 4.66 -20.32 -7.28
N VAL A 230 5.56 -21.31 -7.13
CA VAL A 230 6.63 -21.57 -8.11
C VAL A 230 6.05 -21.97 -9.47
N LYS A 231 5.00 -22.81 -9.47
CA LYS A 231 4.34 -23.27 -10.71
C LYS A 231 3.71 -22.10 -11.45
N SER A 232 3.00 -21.21 -10.75
CA SER A 232 2.36 -20.04 -11.37
C SER A 232 3.37 -19.05 -11.95
N HIS A 233 4.48 -18.78 -11.26
CA HIS A 233 5.55 -17.94 -11.79
C HIS A 233 6.19 -18.53 -13.04
N MET A 234 6.40 -19.85 -13.09
CA MET A 234 6.96 -20.52 -14.26
C MET A 234 6.03 -20.48 -15.48
N ILE A 235 4.71 -20.43 -15.28
CA ILE A 235 3.73 -20.37 -16.37
C ILE A 235 3.54 -18.94 -16.89
N HIS A 236 3.42 -17.95 -16.00
CA HIS A 236 2.96 -16.61 -16.36
C HIS A 236 4.04 -15.51 -16.29
N ASN A 237 5.10 -15.72 -15.49
CA ASN A 237 6.15 -14.73 -15.25
C ASN A 237 7.51 -15.16 -15.85
N ARG A 238 7.48 -16.12 -16.79
CA ARG A 238 8.65 -16.54 -17.57
C ARG A 238 8.20 -16.80 -19.01
N SER A 239 8.79 -16.11 -19.97
CA SER A 239 8.44 -16.28 -21.39
C SER A 239 8.81 -17.71 -21.83
N LYS A 240 7.84 -18.46 -22.37
CA LYS A 240 8.11 -19.75 -23.04
C LYS A 240 9.00 -19.59 -24.27
N ILE A 241 9.04 -18.38 -24.84
CA ILE A 241 9.88 -18.00 -25.98
C ILE A 241 11.38 -18.16 -25.64
N ASN A 242 11.80 -17.85 -24.42
CA ASN A 242 13.21 -17.98 -24.00
C ASN A 242 13.63 -19.42 -23.64
N LEU A 243 12.73 -20.41 -23.71
CA LEU A 243 13.01 -21.81 -23.38
C LEU A 243 13.18 -22.70 -24.62
N GLN A 244 12.77 -22.24 -25.81
CA GLN A 244 12.88 -23.04 -27.04
C GLN A 244 14.32 -23.13 -27.59
N ASP A 245 15.19 -22.19 -27.23
CA ASP A 245 16.60 -22.21 -27.68
C ASP A 245 17.50 -23.20 -26.92
N LEU A 246 17.00 -23.84 -25.86
CA LEU A 246 17.77 -24.81 -25.06
C LEU A 246 17.61 -26.26 -25.51
N GLN A 247 16.79 -26.56 -26.51
CA GLN A 247 16.61 -27.92 -27.05
C GLN A 247 17.42 -28.21 -28.33
N GLY A 248 18.32 -27.32 -28.75
CA GLY A 248 19.00 -27.39 -30.06
C GLY A 248 20.44 -27.91 -30.13
N THR A 249 21.13 -28.23 -29.02
CA THR A 249 22.59 -28.49 -29.06
C THR A 249 23.06 -29.78 -28.37
N GLY A 250 22.19 -30.79 -28.25
CA GLY A 250 22.55 -32.09 -27.69
C GLY A 250 22.61 -33.21 -28.72
N THR A 251 23.81 -33.74 -28.97
CA THR A 251 24.15 -35.00 -29.69
C THR A 251 24.15 -35.00 -31.22
N LYS A 252 25.29 -34.58 -31.82
CA LYS A 252 25.83 -35.26 -33.01
C LYS A 252 26.65 -36.46 -32.52
N LYS A 253 26.20 -37.68 -32.89
CA LYS A 253 26.98 -38.91 -32.77
C LYS A 253 28.29 -38.77 -33.56
N ALA A 254 29.41 -39.08 -32.92
CA ALA A 254 30.64 -39.43 -33.62
C ALA A 254 30.69 -40.96 -33.77
N VAL A 255 31.10 -41.39 -34.96
CA VAL A 255 31.35 -42.77 -35.40
C VAL A 255 32.44 -43.42 -34.56
#